data_AF-A0A968UFC7-F1
#
_entry.id   AF-A0A968UFC7-F1
#
_cell.length_a   1.000
_cell.length_b   1.000
_cell.length_c   1.000
_cell.angle_alpha   90.00
_cell.angle_beta   90.00
_cell.angle_gamma   90.00
#
_symmetry.space_group_name_H-M   'P 1'
#
loop_
_entity.id
_entity.type
_entity.pdbx_description
1 polymer ?
#
loop_
_entity_poly.entity_id
_entity_poly.type
_entity_poly.pdbx_seq_one_letter_code
_entity_poly.pdbx_strand_id
1 'polypeptide(L)'
;MHSSPRRRPPAARPVKPSLRRQSQQSNAGLMLLCGLWYAVVGFVVTVLPSAPWVWPLVLVGAWLHVLELALIAAQPQSSRLAQRLLQGSLRLLGAGSVTLALALALNHLGSDQLEDVTLASLFWQVLGLGLLAVLLTLLCRLLTRCLAERLQPRLQPRQVFLTLAATLLIGLSLGGTLGSFTL
;
A
#
# COMPACT_ATOMS: atom_id res chain seq x y z
N MET A 1 72.94 -8.56 -29.64
CA MET A 1 71.53 -8.96 -29.40
C MET A 1 71.31 -9.06 -27.91
N HIS A 2 70.70 -8.04 -27.29
CA HIS A 2 70.42 -7.98 -25.85
C HIS A 2 68.95 -8.30 -25.61
N SER A 3 68.66 -9.41 -24.94
CA SER A 3 67.33 -9.80 -24.49
C SER A 3 67.03 -9.13 -23.14
N SER A 4 66.14 -8.13 -23.16
CA SER A 4 65.63 -7.51 -21.94
C SER A 4 64.61 -8.44 -21.24
N PRO A 5 64.70 -8.67 -19.91
CA PRO A 5 63.75 -9.52 -19.21
C PRO A 5 62.43 -8.78 -18.96
N ARG A 6 61.32 -9.37 -19.44
CA ARG A 6 59.94 -8.92 -19.22
C ARG A 6 59.59 -9.02 -17.73
N ARG A 7 59.55 -7.89 -17.02
CA ARG A 7 58.95 -7.77 -15.68
C ARG A 7 57.44 -8.07 -15.78
N ARG A 8 56.98 -9.12 -15.11
CA ARG A 8 55.55 -9.38 -14.91
C ARG A 8 55.03 -8.46 -13.79
N PRO A 9 53.86 -7.80 -13.96
CA PRO A 9 53.24 -7.05 -12.88
C PRO A 9 52.69 -8.00 -11.79
N PRO A 10 52.65 -7.56 -10.52
CA PRO A 10 52.18 -8.38 -9.41
C PRO A 10 50.68 -8.65 -9.53
N ALA A 11 50.29 -9.89 -9.30
CA ALA A 11 48.89 -10.31 -9.27
C ALA A 11 48.13 -9.54 -8.18
N ALA A 12 47.15 -8.73 -8.61
CA ALA A 12 46.25 -8.03 -7.71
C ALA A 12 45.47 -9.05 -6.88
N ARG A 13 45.67 -9.03 -5.55
CA ARG A 13 44.88 -9.85 -4.62
C ARG A 13 43.41 -9.42 -4.72
N PRO A 14 42.45 -10.36 -4.79
CA PRO A 14 41.04 -10.02 -4.76
C PRO A 14 40.71 -9.40 -3.41
N VAL A 15 40.34 -8.12 -3.43
CA VAL A 15 39.81 -7.41 -2.27
C VAL A 15 38.51 -8.11 -1.89
N LYS A 16 38.52 -8.87 -0.78
CA LYS A 16 37.32 -9.46 -0.21
C LYS A 16 36.35 -8.32 0.10
N PRO A 17 35.15 -8.27 -0.51
CA PRO A 17 34.19 -7.23 -0.19
C PRO A 17 33.88 -7.35 1.29
N SER A 18 34.16 -6.27 2.02
CA SER A 18 33.84 -6.12 3.42
C SER A 18 32.39 -6.55 3.63
N LEU A 19 32.20 -7.41 4.63
CA LEU A 19 30.92 -7.85 5.15
C LEU A 19 30.00 -6.63 5.23
N ARG A 20 29.16 -6.50 4.21
CA ARG A 20 28.08 -5.55 4.14
C ARG A 20 27.23 -5.89 5.34
N ARG A 21 27.40 -5.11 6.40
CA ARG A 21 26.51 -5.03 7.56
C ARG A 21 25.21 -4.45 7.01
N GLN A 22 24.58 -5.23 6.14
CA GLN A 22 23.29 -5.03 5.55
C GLN A 22 22.38 -5.24 6.73
N SER A 23 22.19 -4.15 7.47
CA SER A 23 21.31 -4.11 8.62
C SER A 23 20.07 -4.88 8.22
N GLN A 24 19.80 -5.98 8.93
CA GLN A 24 18.47 -6.54 9.05
C GLN A 24 17.58 -5.44 9.64
N GLN A 25 17.32 -4.37 8.90
CA GLN A 25 16.13 -3.58 9.13
C GLN A 25 15.00 -4.55 8.83
N SER A 26 14.43 -5.04 9.93
CA SER A 26 13.37 -6.02 9.93
C SER A 26 12.24 -5.51 9.05
N ASN A 27 11.99 -6.19 7.93
CA ASN A 27 10.83 -5.91 7.10
C ASN A 27 9.53 -6.12 7.88
N ALA A 28 9.57 -6.88 8.99
CA ALA A 28 8.43 -7.11 9.87
C ALA A 28 7.85 -5.82 10.44
N GLY A 29 8.67 -4.80 10.73
CA GLY A 29 8.17 -3.51 11.24
C GLY A 29 7.31 -2.77 10.22
N LEU A 30 7.72 -2.78 8.94
CA LEU A 30 6.93 -2.19 7.86
C LEU A 30 5.70 -3.04 7.51
N MET A 31 5.79 -4.37 7.59
CA MET A 31 4.62 -5.25 7.43
C MET A 31 3.60 -5.02 8.54
N LEU A 32 4.04 -4.90 9.80
CA LEU A 32 3.18 -4.54 10.92
C LEU A 32 2.53 -3.19 10.73
N LEU A 33 3.30 -2.16 10.37
CA LEU A 33 2.76 -0.81 10.16
C LEU A 33 1.75 -0.78 9.00
N CYS A 34 2.03 -1.49 7.91
CA CYS A 34 1.13 -1.61 6.77
C CYS A 34 -0.16 -2.36 7.16
N GLY A 35 -0.04 -3.50 7.84
CA GLY A 35 -1.19 -4.26 8.35
C GLY A 35 -2.03 -3.46 9.35
N LEU A 36 -1.39 -2.70 10.25
CA LEU A 36 -2.06 -1.82 11.20
C LEU A 36 -2.88 -0.74 10.49
N TRP A 37 -2.36 -0.12 9.43
CA TRP A 37 -3.13 0.85 8.66
C TRP A 37 -4.32 0.22 7.92
N TYR A 38 -4.16 -0.98 7.35
CA TYR A 38 -5.29 -1.72 6.79
C TYR A 38 -6.32 -2.13 7.87
N ALA A 39 -5.87 -2.38 9.11
CA ALA A 39 -6.77 -2.59 10.23
C ALA A 39 -7.52 -1.32 10.62
N VAL A 40 -6.89 -0.15 10.61
CA VAL A 40 -7.59 1.12 10.79
C VAL A 40 -8.65 1.31 9.69
N VAL A 41 -8.34 1.01 8.43
CA VAL A 41 -9.32 1.08 7.33
C VAL A 41 -10.50 0.13 7.59
N GLY A 42 -10.24 -1.14 7.92
CA GLY A 42 -11.30 -2.11 8.21
C GLY A 42 -12.14 -1.74 9.42
N PHE A 43 -11.51 -1.20 10.46
CA PHE A 43 -12.18 -0.71 11.66
C PHE A 43 -13.10 0.47 11.34
N VAL A 44 -12.59 1.48 10.64
CA VAL A 44 -13.36 2.65 10.19
C VAL A 44 -14.57 2.19 9.37
N VAL A 45 -14.37 1.35 8.35
CA VAL A 45 -15.48 0.88 7.50
C VAL A 45 -16.56 0.13 8.29
N THR A 46 -16.19 -0.55 9.37
CA THR A 46 -17.12 -1.35 10.17
C THR A 46 -17.80 -0.55 11.26
N VAL A 47 -17.08 0.31 11.97
CA VAL A 47 -17.62 1.15 13.06
C VAL A 47 -18.54 2.24 12.53
N LEU A 48 -18.24 2.78 11.34
CA LEU A 48 -19.15 3.72 10.73
C LEU A 48 -20.40 2.98 10.26
N PRO A 49 -21.63 3.45 10.60
CA PRO A 49 -22.88 2.90 10.09
C PRO A 49 -22.87 3.07 8.58
N SER A 50 -22.40 2.04 7.88
CA SER A 50 -22.23 2.05 6.44
C SER A 50 -22.96 0.86 5.87
N ALA A 51 -23.55 1.07 4.69
CA ALA A 51 -24.30 0.01 4.06
C ALA A 51 -23.37 -1.18 3.73
N PRO A 52 -23.82 -2.43 3.87
CA PRO A 52 -22.98 -3.62 3.77
C PRO A 52 -22.28 -3.77 2.40
N TRP A 53 -22.75 -3.07 1.37
CA TRP A 53 -22.11 -3.02 0.05
C TRP A 53 -20.82 -2.18 0.00
N VAL A 54 -20.50 -1.41 1.03
CA VAL A 54 -19.23 -0.65 1.13
C VAL A 54 -18.03 -1.60 1.30
N TRP A 55 -18.22 -2.70 2.04
CA TRP A 55 -17.17 -3.72 2.25
C TRP A 55 -16.59 -4.31 0.96
N PRO A 56 -17.39 -4.81 0.01
CA PRO A 56 -16.85 -5.30 -1.26
C PRO A 56 -16.16 -4.20 -2.08
N LEU A 57 -16.60 -2.93 -2.00
CA LEU A 57 -15.90 -1.81 -2.64
C LEU A 57 -14.50 -1.59 -2.06
N VAL A 58 -14.37 -1.62 -0.73
CA VAL A 58 -13.07 -1.52 -0.03
C VAL A 58 -12.19 -2.69 -0.42
N LEU A 59 -12.75 -3.91 -0.44
CA LEU A 59 -12.02 -5.12 -0.80
C LEU A 59 -11.48 -5.04 -2.24
N VAL A 60 -12.32 -4.61 -3.19
CA VAL A 60 -11.95 -4.43 -4.60
C VAL A 60 -10.87 -3.36 -4.75
N GLY A 61 -11.03 -2.19 -4.12
CA GLY A 61 -10.03 -1.12 -4.20
C GLY A 61 -8.68 -1.52 -3.60
N ALA A 62 -8.71 -2.23 -2.47
CA ALA A 62 -7.55 -2.77 -1.80
C ALA A 62 -6.83 -3.82 -2.68
N TRP A 63 -7.59 -4.72 -3.32
CA TRP A 63 -7.08 -5.68 -4.29
C TRP A 63 -6.46 -5.04 -5.52
N LEU A 64 -7.11 -4.03 -6.09
CA LEU A 64 -6.60 -3.29 -7.26
C LEU A 64 -5.27 -2.62 -6.95
N HIS A 65 -5.06 -2.10 -5.73
CA HIS A 65 -3.77 -1.57 -5.30
C HIS A 65 -2.67 -2.64 -5.26
N VAL A 66 -2.96 -3.81 -4.68
CA VAL A 66 -1.98 -4.90 -4.62
C VAL A 66 -1.65 -5.41 -6.03
N LEU A 67 -2.64 -5.47 -6.91
CA LEU A 67 -2.46 -5.83 -8.32
C LEU A 67 -1.60 -4.80 -9.07
N GLU A 68 -1.84 -3.50 -8.88
CA GLU A 68 -1.03 -2.41 -9.43
C GLU A 68 0.45 -2.59 -9.07
N LEU A 69 0.73 -2.81 -7.78
CA LEU A 69 2.07 -2.98 -7.24
C LEU A 69 2.76 -4.26 -7.76
N ALA A 70 2.01 -5.35 -7.87
CA ALA A 70 2.53 -6.59 -8.46
C ALA A 70 2.86 -6.45 -9.94
N LEU A 71 2.04 -5.70 -10.70
CA LEU A 71 2.32 -5.38 -12.10
C LEU A 71 3.60 -4.55 -12.24
N ILE A 72 3.83 -3.59 -11.35
CA ILE A 72 5.05 -2.76 -11.34
C ILE A 72 6.27 -3.64 -11.04
N ALA A 73 6.19 -4.56 -10.07
CA ALA A 73 7.30 -5.42 -9.69
C ALA A 73 7.68 -6.45 -10.76
N ALA A 74 6.72 -6.87 -11.59
CA ALA A 74 6.92 -7.90 -12.62
C ALA A 74 7.41 -7.35 -13.98
N GLN A 75 7.43 -6.03 -14.20
CA GLN A 75 7.71 -5.46 -15.51
C GLN A 75 9.15 -4.94 -15.68
N PRO A 76 9.80 -5.21 -16.83
CA PRO A 76 11.04 -4.54 -17.20
C PRO A 76 10.78 -3.06 -17.51
N GLN A 77 11.76 -2.21 -17.21
CA GLN A 77 11.71 -0.73 -17.32
C GLN A 77 11.31 -0.16 -18.71
N SER A 78 11.24 -1.00 -19.75
CA SER A 78 10.99 -0.61 -21.15
C SER A 78 9.54 -0.79 -21.64
N SER A 79 8.57 -0.95 -20.75
CA SER A 79 7.22 -1.38 -21.12
C SER A 79 6.36 -0.29 -21.81
N ARG A 80 5.49 -0.73 -22.74
CA ARG A 80 4.80 0.07 -23.78
C ARG A 80 3.79 1.07 -23.20
N LEU A 81 3.47 2.13 -23.96
CA LEU A 81 2.50 3.20 -23.61
C LEU A 81 1.15 2.68 -23.08
N ALA A 82 0.61 1.62 -23.67
CA ALA A 82 -0.65 0.99 -23.22
C ALA A 82 -0.57 0.41 -21.78
N GLN A 83 0.60 -0.05 -21.35
CA GLN A 83 0.79 -0.60 -20.00
C GLN A 83 0.95 0.51 -18.97
N ARG A 84 1.55 1.66 -19.34
CA ARG A 84 1.56 2.87 -18.50
C ARG A 84 0.15 3.42 -18.31
N LEU A 85 -0.68 3.37 -19.35
CA LEU A 85 -2.10 3.75 -19.26
C LEU A 85 -2.88 2.80 -18.34
N LEU A 86 -2.65 1.49 -18.45
CA LEU A 86 -3.26 0.49 -17.56
C LEU A 86 -2.85 0.69 -16.09
N GLN A 87 -1.56 0.97 -15.83
CA GLN A 87 -1.09 1.31 -14.48
C GLN A 87 -1.72 2.59 -13.95
N GLY A 88 -1.82 3.62 -14.80
CA GLY A 88 -2.48 4.88 -14.46
C GLY A 88 -3.96 4.69 -14.13
N SER A 89 -4.68 3.87 -14.89
CA SER A 89 -6.09 3.58 -14.63
C SER A 89 -6.29 2.75 -13.37
N LEU A 90 -5.49 1.70 -13.14
CA LEU A 90 -5.50 0.92 -11.90
C LEU A 90 -5.22 1.80 -10.66
N ARG A 91 -4.27 2.74 -10.79
CA ARG A 91 -3.92 3.71 -9.74
C ARG A 91 -5.07 4.64 -9.40
N LEU A 92 -5.82 5.10 -10.40
CA LEU A 92 -6.98 5.98 -10.25
C LEU A 92 -8.21 5.21 -9.73
N LEU A 93 -8.47 4.01 -10.26
CA LEU A 93 -9.57 3.14 -9.84
C LEU A 93 -9.38 2.62 -8.42
N GLY A 94 -8.17 2.18 -8.04
CA GLY A 94 -7.86 1.69 -6.70
C GLY A 94 -7.99 2.79 -5.64
N ALA A 95 -7.40 3.96 -5.88
CA ALA A 95 -7.55 5.09 -4.96
C ALA A 95 -8.96 5.66 -4.97
N GLY A 96 -9.58 5.77 -6.15
CA GLY A 96 -10.93 6.28 -6.32
C GLY A 96 -11.96 5.42 -5.59
N SER A 97 -11.89 4.09 -5.73
CA SER A 97 -12.80 3.17 -5.06
C SER A 97 -12.65 3.18 -3.52
N VAL A 98 -11.41 3.19 -3.00
CA VAL A 98 -11.20 3.29 -1.54
C VAL A 98 -11.67 4.65 -1.02
N THR A 99 -11.35 5.74 -1.72
CA THR A 99 -11.79 7.09 -1.32
C THR A 99 -13.30 7.21 -1.38
N LEU A 100 -13.94 6.68 -2.43
CA LEU A 100 -15.39 6.67 -2.59
C LEU A 100 -16.06 5.84 -1.48
N ALA A 101 -15.54 4.63 -1.20
CA ALA A 101 -16.05 3.77 -0.16
C ALA A 101 -15.98 4.42 1.22
N LEU A 102 -14.86 5.07 1.54
CA LEU A 102 -14.73 5.80 2.79
C LEU A 102 -15.63 7.03 2.80
N ALA A 103 -15.71 7.79 1.71
CA ALA A 103 -16.61 8.94 1.62
C ALA A 103 -18.08 8.53 1.83
N LEU A 104 -18.51 7.39 1.29
CA LEU A 104 -19.85 6.84 1.48
C LEU A 104 -20.10 6.39 2.92
N ALA A 105 -19.13 5.71 3.54
CA ALA A 105 -19.22 5.32 4.95
C ALA A 105 -19.31 6.55 5.88
N LEU A 106 -18.51 7.58 5.58
CA LEU A 106 -18.46 8.82 6.34
C LEU A 106 -19.70 9.69 6.12
N ASN A 107 -20.28 9.68 4.92
CA ASN A 107 -21.48 10.43 4.60
C ASN A 107 -22.74 9.85 5.28
N HIS A 108 -22.80 8.52 5.49
CA HIS A 108 -23.87 7.93 6.28
C HIS A 108 -23.85 8.38 7.75
N LEU A 109 -22.67 8.66 8.31
CA LEU A 109 -22.53 9.13 9.70
C LEU A 109 -23.13 10.53 9.93
N GLY A 110 -23.14 11.37 8.89
CA GLY A 110 -23.83 12.67 8.93
C GLY A 110 -25.34 12.56 8.78
N SER A 111 -25.86 11.43 8.27
CA SER A 111 -27.29 11.23 8.00
C SER A 111 -28.13 11.09 9.28
N ASP A 112 -27.54 10.58 10.36
CA ASP A 112 -28.26 10.30 11.62
C ASP A 112 -28.30 11.53 12.56
N GLN A 113 -27.63 12.63 12.22
CA GLN A 113 -27.55 13.85 13.04
C GLN A 113 -28.24 15.07 12.41
N LEU A 114 -29.06 14.91 11.37
CA LEU A 114 -29.62 16.03 10.59
C LEU A 114 -30.65 16.92 11.32
N GLU A 115 -31.06 16.62 12.55
CA GLU A 115 -32.10 17.40 13.22
C GLU A 115 -31.64 18.79 13.70
N ASP A 116 -30.33 19.04 13.89
CA ASP A 116 -29.83 20.33 14.44
C ASP A 116 -28.53 20.89 13.79
N VAL A 117 -28.17 20.44 12.59
CA VAL A 117 -26.84 20.70 12.01
C VAL A 117 -26.92 21.76 10.90
N THR A 118 -26.26 22.91 11.11
CA THR A 118 -26.19 24.00 10.12
C THR A 118 -25.48 23.56 8.83
N LEU A 119 -25.91 24.07 7.68
CA LEU A 119 -25.32 23.81 6.35
C LEU A 119 -23.79 23.98 6.32
N ALA A 120 -23.26 24.95 7.07
CA ALA A 120 -21.82 25.18 7.17
C ALA A 120 -21.08 24.04 7.90
N SER A 121 -21.67 23.48 8.96
CA SER A 121 -21.08 22.36 9.70
C SER A 121 -21.14 21.04 8.91
N LEU A 122 -22.21 20.81 8.13
CA LEU A 122 -22.28 19.71 7.17
C LEU A 122 -21.16 19.80 6.12
N PHE A 123 -20.93 20.99 5.56
CA PHE A 123 -19.84 21.20 4.60
C PHE A 123 -18.47 20.88 5.21
N TRP A 124 -18.20 21.34 6.43
CA TRP A 124 -16.95 21.05 7.12
C TRP A 124 -16.79 19.57 7.49
N GLN A 125 -17.87 18.88 7.88
CA GLN A 125 -17.84 17.45 8.13
C GLN A 125 -17.54 16.67 6.84
N VAL A 126 -18.26 16.94 5.75
CA VAL A 126 -18.01 16.28 4.46
C VAL A 126 -16.60 16.55 3.97
N LEU A 127 -16.12 17.80 4.06
CA LEU A 127 -14.77 18.16 3.65
C LEU A 127 -13.71 17.48 4.53
N GLY A 128 -13.87 17.51 5.86
CA GLY A 128 -12.93 16.93 6.81
C GLY A 128 -12.84 15.41 6.70
N LEU A 129 -13.98 14.74 6.60
CA LEU A 129 -14.05 13.29 6.45
C LEU A 129 -13.55 12.87 5.05
N GLY A 130 -13.88 13.62 4.00
CA GLY A 130 -13.31 13.42 2.66
C GLY A 130 -11.79 13.57 2.65
N LEU A 131 -11.25 14.59 3.33
CA LEU A 131 -9.80 14.76 3.46
C LEU A 131 -9.16 13.59 4.22
N LEU A 132 -9.78 13.16 5.31
CA LEU A 132 -9.31 12.02 6.11
C LEU A 132 -9.27 10.75 5.26
N ALA A 133 -10.28 10.53 4.43
CA ALA A 133 -10.34 9.40 3.50
C ALA A 133 -9.21 9.40 2.47
N VAL A 134 -8.97 10.56 1.86
CA VAL A 134 -7.88 10.75 0.91
C VAL A 134 -6.53 10.52 1.61
N LEU A 135 -6.34 11.11 2.79
CA LEU A 135 -5.10 10.99 3.56
C LEU A 135 -4.82 9.53 3.92
N LEU A 136 -5.83 8.83 4.43
CA LEU A 136 -5.75 7.42 4.83
C LEU A 136 -5.38 6.53 3.64
N THR A 137 -6.05 6.74 2.51
CA THR A 137 -5.77 6.03 1.27
C THR A 137 -4.34 6.28 0.80
N LEU A 138 -3.89 7.54 0.85
CA LEU A 138 -2.55 7.95 0.41
C LEU A 138 -1.45 7.36 1.30
N LEU A 139 -1.65 7.37 2.63
CA LEU A 139 -0.77 6.73 3.61
C LEU A 139 -0.66 5.22 3.36
N CYS A 140 -1.79 4.53 3.19
CA CYS A 140 -1.83 3.11 2.85
C CYS A 140 -1.01 2.83 1.58
N ARG A 141 -1.23 3.61 0.51
CA ARG A 141 -0.49 3.45 -0.74
C ARG A 141 1.01 3.63 -0.58
N LEU A 142 1.44 4.69 0.12
CA LEU A 142 2.86 4.97 0.34
C LEU A 142 3.53 3.84 1.12
N LEU A 143 2.88 3.35 2.19
CA LEU A 143 3.41 2.25 3.00
C LEU A 143 3.48 0.94 2.22
N THR A 144 2.41 0.58 1.49
CA THR A 144 2.38 -0.63 0.67
C THR A 144 3.45 -0.56 -0.43
N ARG A 145 3.68 0.62 -1.01
CA ARG A 145 4.76 0.83 -1.98
C ARG A 145 6.14 0.70 -1.35
N CYS A 146 6.40 1.35 -0.22
CA CYS A 146 7.67 1.21 0.49
C CYS A 146 7.94 -0.25 0.89
N LEU A 147 6.89 -0.97 1.30
CA LEU A 147 6.98 -2.39 1.62
C LEU A 147 7.31 -3.22 0.36
N ALA A 148 6.64 -2.97 -0.77
CA ALA A 148 6.92 -3.64 -2.04
C ALA A 148 8.37 -3.41 -2.51
N GLU A 149 8.85 -2.17 -2.49
CA GLU A 149 10.22 -1.80 -2.89
C GLU A 149 11.28 -2.52 -2.02
N ARG A 150 11.00 -2.76 -0.73
CA ARG A 150 11.89 -3.53 0.16
C ARG A 150 11.81 -5.04 -0.02
N LEU A 151 10.67 -5.56 -0.47
CA LEU A 151 10.47 -6.99 -0.70
C LEU A 151 11.00 -7.45 -2.07
N GLN A 152 10.92 -6.59 -3.08
CA GLN A 152 11.35 -6.85 -4.46
C GLN A 152 12.80 -7.36 -4.62
N PRO A 153 13.82 -6.86 -3.89
CA PRO A 153 15.18 -7.38 -4.03
C PRO A 153 15.41 -8.74 -3.35
N ARG A 154 14.46 -9.25 -2.56
CA ARG A 154 14.60 -10.48 -1.76
C ARG A 154 13.67 -11.61 -2.18
N LEU A 155 12.55 -11.29 -2.81
CA LEU A 155 11.46 -12.22 -3.12
C LEU A 155 11.11 -12.18 -4.60
N GLN A 156 10.58 -13.30 -5.10
CA GLN A 156 10.01 -13.32 -6.46
C GLN A 156 8.74 -12.47 -6.54
N PRO A 157 8.37 -11.91 -7.71
CA PRO A 157 7.18 -11.07 -7.86
C PRO A 157 5.88 -11.71 -7.31
N ARG A 158 5.73 -13.03 -7.50
CA ARG A 158 4.59 -13.80 -6.95
C ARG A 158 4.58 -13.83 -5.42
N GLN A 159 5.74 -13.93 -4.79
CA GLN A 159 5.88 -13.92 -3.33
C GLN A 159 5.65 -12.52 -2.75
N VAL A 160 6.10 -11.46 -3.45
CA VAL A 160 5.78 -10.06 -3.09
C VAL A 160 4.28 -9.83 -3.13
N PHE A 161 3.61 -10.27 -4.20
CA PHE A 161 2.16 -10.18 -4.31
C PHE A 161 1.44 -10.92 -3.18
N LEU A 162 1.81 -12.18 -2.91
CA LEU A 162 1.18 -12.97 -1.85
C LEU A 162 1.39 -12.36 -0.45
N THR A 163 2.58 -11.83 -0.18
CA THR A 163 2.88 -11.18 1.12
C THR A 163 2.10 -9.88 1.30
N LEU A 164 1.98 -9.06 0.25
CA LEU A 164 1.15 -7.85 0.30
C LEU A 164 -0.33 -8.19 0.43
N ALA A 165 -0.83 -9.15 -0.33
CA ALA A 165 -2.22 -9.61 -0.25
C ALA A 165 -2.56 -10.18 1.13
N ALA A 166 -1.67 -11.00 1.70
CA ALA A 166 -1.85 -11.54 3.05
C ALA A 166 -1.85 -10.42 4.10
N THR A 167 -0.91 -9.47 4.03
CA THR A 167 -0.84 -8.34 4.98
C THR A 167 -2.12 -7.50 4.93
N LEU A 168 -2.63 -7.26 3.73
CA LEU A 168 -3.86 -6.53 3.48
C LEU A 168 -5.08 -7.26 4.05
N LEU A 169 -5.24 -8.54 3.72
CA LEU A 169 -6.36 -9.36 4.21
C LEU A 169 -6.33 -9.47 5.73
N ILE A 170 -5.18 -9.75 6.33
CA ILE A 170 -5.02 -9.84 7.79
C ILE A 170 -5.39 -8.51 8.44
N GLY A 171 -4.85 -7.40 7.94
CA GLY A 171 -5.16 -6.06 8.45
C GLY A 171 -6.66 -5.76 8.39
N LEU A 172 -7.27 -5.86 7.20
CA LEU A 172 -8.70 -5.61 7.02
C LEU A 172 -9.58 -6.51 7.90
N SER A 173 -9.24 -7.80 8.00
CA SER A 173 -9.99 -8.76 8.83
C SER A 173 -9.91 -8.42 10.31
N LEU A 174 -8.72 -8.06 10.81
CA LEU A 174 -8.52 -7.63 12.19
C LEU A 174 -9.27 -6.34 12.48
N GLY A 175 -9.17 -5.36 11.60
CA GLY A 175 -9.93 -4.10 11.70
C GLY A 175 -11.44 -4.33 11.72
N GLY A 176 -11.94 -5.15 10.80
CA GLY A 176 -13.36 -5.44 10.68
C GLY A 176 -13.92 -6.21 11.87
N THR A 177 -13.20 -7.23 12.34
CA THR A 177 -13.60 -7.98 13.53
C THR A 177 -13.62 -7.08 14.77
N LEU A 178 -12.58 -6.27 14.99
CA LEU A 178 -12.53 -5.32 16.10
C LEU A 178 -13.67 -4.30 16.03
N GLY A 179 -13.97 -3.75 14.84
CA GLY A 179 -15.07 -2.81 14.68
C GLY A 179 -16.44 -3.45 14.94
N SER A 180 -16.60 -4.73 14.60
CA SER A 180 -17.83 -5.48 14.86
C SER A 180 -18.07 -5.75 16.35
N PHE A 181 -17.01 -5.80 17.17
CA PHE A 181 -17.12 -5.96 18.63
C PHE A 181 -17.44 -4.63 19.35
N THR A 182 -17.22 -3.49 18.71
CA THR A 182 -17.45 -2.16 19.29
C THR A 182 -18.83 -1.58 18.99
N LEU A 183 -19.57 -2.20 18.08
CA LEU A 183 -20.98 -1.94 17.77
C LEU A 183 -21.88 -2.89 18.56
#